data_AF-A0A9Q0SST8-F1
#
_entry.id   AF-A0A9Q0SST8-F1
#
_cell.length_a   1.000
_cell.length_b   1.000
_cell.length_c   1.000
_cell.angle_alpha   90.00
_cell.angle_beta   90.00
_cell.angle_gamma   90.00
#
_symmetry.space_group_name_H-M   'P 1'
#
loop_
_entity.id
_entity.type
_entity.pdbx_description
1 polymer ?
#
loop_
_entity_poly.entity_id
_entity_poly.type
_entity_poly.pdbx_seq_one_letter_code
_entity_poly.pdbx_strand_id
1 'polypeptide(L)'
;MQFLVFACCDSRVSPSNILDFQPGEVFMFHNIANLVPPFNQLTWWPGTQLRYSGVGAANEYAVANWNVKAKFGHLPPDEQNRDCEMESVNLSLTNLQTYPYVRERMARKALALRGGDYDFIKGCFELWEVKSIITPPIHR
;
A
#
# COMPACT_ATOMS: atom_id res chain seq x y z
N MET A 1 17.15 12.37 -2.32
CA MET A 1 16.04 11.47 -1.96
C MET A 1 14.72 12.10 -2.37
N GLN A 2 14.16 11.64 -3.48
CA GLN A 2 12.95 12.19 -4.11
C GLN A 2 11.73 11.28 -3.87
N PHE A 3 11.96 9.98 -3.66
CA PHE A 3 10.89 8.98 -3.55
C PHE A 3 10.98 8.18 -2.25
N LEU A 4 9.82 7.82 -1.70
CA LEU A 4 9.65 6.78 -0.71
C LEU A 4 8.83 5.67 -1.36
N VAL A 5 9.36 4.45 -1.44
CA VAL A 5 8.71 3.32 -2.10
C VAL A 5 8.47 2.21 -1.08
N PHE A 6 7.22 1.76 -1.00
CA PHE A 6 6.83 0.52 -0.32
C PHE A 6 6.73 -0.57 -1.37
N ALA A 7 7.54 -1.61 -1.24
CA ALA A 7 7.63 -2.71 -2.20
C ALA A 7 7.51 -4.06 -1.51
N CYS A 8 7.15 -5.10 -2.27
CA CYS A 8 7.05 -6.43 -1.72
C CYS A 8 8.46 -6.95 -1.41
N CYS A 9 8.58 -7.82 -0.40
CA CYS A 9 9.83 -8.53 -0.12
C CYS A 9 10.16 -9.63 -1.14
N ASP A 10 9.32 -9.82 -2.17
CA ASP A 10 9.60 -10.75 -3.26
C ASP A 10 10.87 -10.36 -4.01
N SER A 11 11.79 -11.33 -4.12
CA SER A 11 13.11 -11.13 -4.74
C SER A 11 13.08 -10.71 -6.21
N ARG A 12 11.95 -10.91 -6.90
CA ARG A 12 11.80 -10.63 -8.34
C ARG A 12 11.41 -9.19 -8.62
N VAL A 13 10.94 -8.45 -7.61
CA VAL A 13 10.28 -7.14 -7.82
C VAL A 13 11.01 -5.98 -7.17
N SER A 14 12.34 -5.95 -7.27
CA SER A 14 13.17 -4.85 -6.78
C SER A 14 12.85 -3.53 -7.50
N PRO A 15 12.41 -2.47 -6.79
CA PRO A 15 12.12 -1.18 -7.43
C PRO A 15 13.35 -0.55 -8.08
N SER A 16 14.55 -0.79 -7.55
CA SER A 16 15.79 -0.27 -8.15
C SER A 16 16.01 -0.86 -9.54
N ASN A 17 15.67 -2.13 -9.74
CA ASN A 17 15.83 -2.81 -11.02
C ASN A 17 14.68 -2.48 -11.99
N ILE A 18 13.45 -2.38 -11.48
CA ILE A 18 12.26 -2.15 -12.31
C ILE A 18 12.19 -0.70 -12.80
N LEU A 19 12.51 0.26 -11.93
CA LEU A 19 12.36 1.70 -12.19
C LEU A 19 13.70 2.40 -12.42
N ASP A 20 14.81 1.64 -12.50
CA ASP A 20 16.17 2.11 -12.76
C ASP A 20 16.65 3.21 -11.78
N PHE A 21 16.24 3.12 -10.51
CA PHE A 21 16.65 4.09 -9.49
C PHE A 21 18.16 4.01 -9.21
N GLN A 22 18.80 5.18 -9.21
CA GLN A 22 20.19 5.31 -8.82
C GLN A 22 20.34 5.43 -7.29
N PRO A 23 21.52 5.07 -6.74
CA PRO A 23 21.80 5.25 -5.32
C PRO A 23 21.54 6.68 -4.83
N GLY A 24 20.69 6.84 -3.82
CA GLY A 24 20.32 8.14 -3.23
C GLY A 24 19.03 8.78 -3.76
N GLU A 25 18.42 8.21 -4.81
CA GLU A 25 17.15 8.72 -5.37
C GLU A 25 15.93 8.29 -4.55
N VAL A 26 15.95 7.06 -4.02
CA VAL A 26 14.80 6.42 -3.37
C VAL A 26 15.14 5.93 -1.97
N PHE A 27 14.21 6.12 -1.03
CA PHE A 27 14.15 5.40 0.23
C PHE A 27 13.18 4.23 0.08
N MET A 28 13.63 2.99 0.32
CA MET A 28 12.83 1.80 0.07
C MET A 28 12.47 1.09 1.38
N PHE A 29 11.22 0.65 1.48
CA PHE A 29 10.73 -0.22 2.54
C PHE A 29 10.15 -1.50 1.93
N HIS A 30 10.62 -2.65 2.38
CA HIS A 30 10.15 -3.96 1.93
C HIS A 30 9.42 -4.71 3.04
N ASN A 31 8.23 -5.22 2.76
CA ASN A 31 7.52 -6.14 3.63
C ASN A 31 6.63 -7.12 2.84
N ILE A 32 5.96 -8.02 3.55
CA ILE A 32 5.01 -8.97 2.95
C ILE A 32 3.84 -8.20 2.36
N ALA A 33 3.60 -8.40 1.06
CA ALA A 33 2.52 -7.77 0.29
C ALA A 33 2.54 -6.23 0.27
N ASN A 34 3.70 -5.59 0.48
CA ASN A 34 3.89 -4.13 0.39
C ASN A 34 2.83 -3.31 1.14
N LEU A 35 2.31 -3.85 2.24
CA LEU A 35 1.21 -3.26 2.96
C LEU A 35 1.68 -2.13 3.88
N VAL A 36 0.91 -1.04 3.89
CA VAL A 36 1.07 0.03 4.85
C VAL A 36 -0.08 0.00 5.83
N PRO A 37 0.16 -0.22 7.13
CA PRO A 37 -0.92 -0.23 8.10
C PRO A 37 -1.45 1.19 8.38
N PRO A 38 -2.67 1.33 8.94
CA PRO A 38 -3.20 2.62 9.33
C PRO A 38 -2.45 3.21 10.53
N PHE A 39 -2.45 4.53 10.62
CA PHE A 39 -1.97 5.28 11.77
C PHE A 39 -2.82 4.99 13.00
N ASN A 40 -2.16 4.60 14.09
CA ASN A 40 -2.82 4.37 15.37
C ASN A 40 -1.94 4.89 16.50
N GLN A 41 -2.49 5.82 17.30
CA GLN A 41 -1.82 6.39 18.47
C GLN A 41 -2.02 5.54 19.74
N LEU A 42 -2.88 4.52 19.71
CA LEU A 42 -3.20 3.67 20.86
C LEU A 42 -2.31 2.42 20.88
N THR A 43 -1.04 2.59 21.23
CA THR A 43 -0.08 1.49 21.49
C THR A 43 0.15 1.22 22.99
N TRP A 44 -0.77 1.60 23.88
CA TRP A 44 -0.60 1.41 25.33
C TRP A 44 -1.33 0.18 25.91
N TRP A 45 -1.93 -0.70 25.09
CA TRP A 45 -2.43 -1.99 25.59
C TRP A 45 -1.30 -3.03 25.61
N PRO A 46 -0.93 -3.61 26.76
CA PRO A 46 0.10 -4.66 26.82
C PRO A 46 -0.41 -5.92 26.11
N GLY A 47 0.08 -6.18 24.90
CA GLY A 47 -0.25 -7.38 24.10
C GLY A 47 -0.53 -7.17 22.61
N THR A 48 -0.61 -5.93 22.11
CA THR A 48 -0.95 -5.63 20.69
C THR A 48 0.24 -5.23 19.81
N GLN A 49 1.48 -5.44 20.27
CA GLN A 49 2.71 -5.06 19.56
C GLN A 49 2.87 -5.70 18.16
N LEU A 50 2.12 -6.77 17.88
CA LEU A 50 2.10 -7.45 16.58
C LEU A 50 1.27 -6.73 15.50
N ARG A 51 0.33 -5.82 15.84
CA ARG A 51 -0.60 -5.24 14.85
C ARG A 51 0.09 -4.46 13.72
N TYR A 52 1.24 -3.85 13.98
CA TYR A 52 2.00 -3.06 13.00
C TYR A 52 3.38 -3.64 12.67
N SER A 53 3.58 -4.91 13.01
CA SER A 53 4.76 -5.68 12.59
C SER A 53 4.57 -6.24 11.18
N GLY A 54 5.63 -6.76 10.55
CA GLY A 54 5.50 -7.51 9.29
C GLY A 54 4.53 -8.69 9.37
N VAL A 55 4.31 -9.25 10.57
CA VAL A 55 3.30 -10.30 10.85
C VAL A 55 1.87 -9.74 10.84
N GLY A 56 1.68 -8.51 11.32
CA GLY A 56 0.40 -7.80 11.24
C GLY A 56 -0.02 -7.56 9.80
N ALA A 57 0.92 -7.11 8.96
CA ALA A 57 0.71 -6.96 7.52
C ALA A 57 0.30 -8.29 6.85
N ALA A 58 0.98 -9.40 7.16
CA ALA A 58 0.61 -10.72 6.62
C ALA A 58 -0.81 -11.15 7.00
N ASN A 59 -1.23 -10.89 8.25
CA ASN A 59 -2.59 -11.20 8.70
C ASN A 59 -3.66 -10.31 8.03
N GLU A 60 -3.39 -9.01 7.88
CA GLU A 60 -4.30 -8.09 7.18
C GLU A 60 -4.44 -8.47 5.70
N TYR A 61 -3.34 -8.85 5.04
CA TYR A 61 -3.37 -9.37 3.67
C TYR A 61 -4.23 -10.64 3.55
N ALA A 62 -4.06 -11.59 4.48
CA ALA A 62 -4.83 -12.83 4.48
C ALA A 62 -6.34 -12.58 4.60
N VAL A 63 -6.75 -11.62 5.44
CA VAL A 63 -8.16 -11.22 5.61
C VAL A 63 -8.67 -10.48 4.36
N ALA A 64 -7.87 -9.59 3.77
CA ALA A 64 -8.23 -8.90 2.54
C ALA A 64 -8.44 -9.89 1.38
N ASN A 65 -7.51 -10.81 1.19
CA ASN A 65 -7.60 -11.88 0.20
C ASN A 65 -8.85 -12.76 0.42
N TRP A 66 -9.13 -13.12 1.67
CA TRP A 66 -10.35 -13.87 2.00
C TRP A 66 -11.62 -13.12 1.59
N ASN A 67 -11.69 -11.81 1.85
CA ASN A 67 -12.83 -10.97 1.48
C ASN A 67 -13.01 -10.83 -0.03
N VAL A 68 -11.90 -10.74 -0.79
CA VAL A 68 -11.93 -10.74 -2.26
C VAL A 68 -12.47 -12.06 -2.77
N LYS A 69 -11.94 -13.19 -2.30
CA LYS A 69 -12.45 -14.54 -2.66
C LYS A 69 -13.94 -14.72 -2.34
N ALA A 70 -14.40 -14.18 -1.22
CA ALA A 70 -15.81 -14.23 -0.84
C ALA A 70 -16.72 -13.40 -1.76
N LYS A 71 -16.25 -12.24 -2.25
CA LYS A 71 -17.03 -11.34 -3.13
C LYS A 71 -16.93 -11.71 -4.62
N PHE A 72 -15.77 -12.20 -5.05
CA PHE A 72 -15.42 -12.42 -6.44
C PHE A 72 -15.15 -13.89 -6.78
N GLY A 73 -15.63 -14.83 -5.96
CA GLY A 73 -15.43 -16.27 -6.16
C GLY A 73 -15.92 -16.84 -7.49
N HIS A 74 -16.68 -16.06 -8.27
CA HIS A 74 -17.13 -16.40 -9.63
C HIS A 74 -16.11 -16.07 -10.73
N LEU A 75 -15.11 -15.22 -10.46
CA LEU A 75 -14.06 -14.88 -11.42
C LEU A 75 -12.99 -15.98 -11.47
N PRO A 76 -12.22 -16.10 -12.56
CA PRO A 76 -11.05 -16.97 -12.61
C PRO A 76 -10.04 -16.65 -11.49
N PRO A 77 -9.30 -17.64 -10.95
CA PRO A 77 -8.33 -17.41 -9.86
C PRO A 77 -7.30 -16.30 -10.15
N ASP A 78 -6.85 -16.18 -11.40
CA ASP A 78 -5.85 -15.19 -11.79
C ASP A 78 -6.40 -13.76 -11.74
N GLU A 79 -7.67 -13.56 -12.11
CA GLU A 79 -8.36 -12.27 -12.00
C GLU A 79 -8.60 -11.91 -10.53
N GLN A 80 -8.99 -12.87 -9.70
CA GLN A 80 -9.15 -12.64 -8.25
C GLN A 80 -7.84 -12.21 -7.59
N ASN A 81 -6.71 -12.82 -7.98
CA ASN A 81 -5.40 -12.47 -7.44
C ASN A 81 -5.01 -11.05 -7.85
N ARG A 82 -5.19 -10.70 -9.13
CA ARG A 82 -4.87 -9.35 -9.64
C ARG A 82 -5.71 -8.27 -8.97
N ASP A 83 -7.02 -8.52 -8.81
CA ASP A 83 -7.90 -7.59 -8.10
C ASP A 83 -7.48 -7.45 -6.63
N CYS A 84 -7.09 -8.55 -5.99
CA CYS A 84 -6.58 -8.52 -4.61
C CYS A 84 -5.26 -7.73 -4.51
N GLU A 85 -4.35 -7.86 -5.47
CA GLU A 85 -3.09 -7.12 -5.54
C GLU A 85 -3.36 -5.62 -5.65
N MET A 86 -4.20 -5.20 -6.60
CA MET A 86 -4.58 -3.79 -6.77
C MET A 86 -5.29 -3.22 -5.54
N GLU A 87 -6.26 -3.95 -4.98
CA GLU A 87 -7.00 -3.49 -3.80
C GLU A 87 -6.10 -3.40 -2.55
N SER A 88 -5.08 -4.25 -2.43
CA SER A 88 -4.10 -4.16 -1.35
C SER A 88 -3.26 -2.87 -1.40
N VAL A 89 -2.91 -2.43 -2.62
CA VAL A 89 -2.24 -1.14 -2.85
C VAL A 89 -3.19 0.00 -2.49
N ASN A 90 -4.45 -0.04 -2.93
CA ASN A 90 -5.46 0.97 -2.63
C ASN A 90 -5.74 1.09 -1.11
N LEU A 91 -5.79 -0.04 -0.40
CA LEU A 91 -5.91 -0.07 1.05
C LEU A 91 -4.72 0.61 1.72
N SER A 92 -3.50 0.31 1.26
CA SER A 92 -2.27 0.93 1.79
C SER A 92 -2.22 2.44 1.54
N LEU A 93 -2.68 2.90 0.37
CA LEU A 93 -2.80 4.33 0.05
C LEU A 93 -3.86 5.03 0.92
N THR A 94 -4.93 4.33 1.27
CA THR A 94 -5.95 4.82 2.22
C THR A 94 -5.38 4.90 3.63
N ASN A 95 -4.66 3.86 4.07
CA ASN A 95 -3.99 3.81 5.35
C ASN A 95 -2.95 4.94 5.49
N LEU A 96 -2.16 5.23 4.45
CA LEU A 96 -1.23 6.36 4.45
C LEU A 96 -1.90 7.71 4.73
N GLN A 97 -3.15 7.91 4.28
CA GLN A 97 -3.90 9.16 4.53
C GLN A 97 -4.40 9.30 5.98
N THR A 98 -4.34 8.23 6.77
CA THR A 98 -4.66 8.29 8.20
C THR A 98 -3.55 8.96 9.01
N TYR A 99 -2.32 9.04 8.48
CA TYR A 99 -1.19 9.72 9.12
C TYR A 99 -1.34 11.25 9.01
N PRO A 100 -1.36 12.01 10.13
CA PRO A 100 -1.61 13.46 10.11
C PRO A 100 -0.64 14.23 9.21
N TYR A 101 0.64 13.90 9.26
CA TYR A 101 1.69 14.57 8.48
C TYR A 101 1.63 14.24 6.97
N VAL A 102 1.13 13.05 6.59
CA VAL A 102 0.90 12.70 5.19
C VAL A 102 -0.23 13.57 4.65
N ARG A 103 -1.35 13.60 5.37
CA ARG A 103 -2.52 14.41 5.01
C ARG A 103 -2.21 15.89 4.90
N GLU A 104 -1.48 16.44 5.88
CA GLU A 104 -1.05 17.84 5.87
C GLU A 104 -0.21 18.18 4.65
N ARG A 105 0.76 17.31 4.29
CA ARG A 105 1.63 17.52 3.14
C ARG A 105 0.90 17.34 1.81
N MET A 106 -0.05 16.41 1.71
CA MET A 106 -0.93 16.29 0.54
C MET A 106 -1.78 17.54 0.34
N ALA A 107 -2.38 18.08 1.41
CA ALA A 107 -3.19 19.30 1.36
C ALA A 107 -2.37 20.52 0.87
N ARG A 108 -1.08 20.57 1.22
CA ARG A 108 -0.14 21.60 0.75
C ARG A 108 0.47 21.31 -0.63
N LYS A 109 0.08 20.23 -1.30
CA LYS A 109 0.68 19.74 -2.56
C LYS A 109 2.20 19.51 -2.48
N ALA A 110 2.70 19.24 -1.27
CA ALA A 110 4.11 18.94 -1.00
C ALA A 110 4.41 17.43 -1.02
N LEU A 111 3.36 16.60 -1.07
CA LEU A 111 3.45 15.14 -1.14
C LEU A 111 2.35 14.61 -2.07
N ALA A 112 2.70 13.70 -2.96
CA ALA A 112 1.76 12.95 -3.79
C ALA A 112 1.81 11.47 -3.41
N LEU A 113 0.67 10.80 -3.42
CA LEU A 113 0.56 9.36 -3.21
C LEU A 113 0.19 8.67 -4.53
N ARG A 114 0.95 7.64 -4.90
CA ARG A 114 0.74 6.88 -6.13
C ARG A 114 0.75 5.39 -5.83
N GLY A 115 -0.16 4.66 -6.45
CA GLY A 115 -0.15 3.21 -6.51
C GLY A 115 0.60 2.74 -7.74
N GLY A 116 1.24 1.58 -7.63
CA GLY A 116 1.92 0.93 -8.74
C GLY A 116 1.72 -0.57 -8.70
N ASP A 117 1.59 -1.17 -9.87
CA ASP A 117 1.49 -2.61 -10.09
C ASP A 117 2.54 -3.03 -11.10
N TYR A 118 3.26 -4.12 -10.81
CA TYR A 118 4.30 -4.64 -11.69
C TYR A 118 4.02 -6.09 -12.06
N ASP A 119 3.63 -6.29 -13.32
CA ASP A 119 3.49 -7.61 -13.92
C ASP A 119 4.86 -8.06 -14.46
N PHE A 120 5.59 -8.85 -13.66
CA PHE A 120 6.90 -9.38 -14.05
C PHE A 120 6.82 -10.48 -15.13
N ILE A 121 5.63 -11.01 -15.44
CA ILE A 121 5.44 -11.97 -16.53
C ILE A 121 5.40 -11.21 -17.86
N LYS A 122 4.66 -10.10 -17.91
CA LYS A 122 4.54 -9.25 -19.10
C LYS A 122 5.64 -8.19 -19.19
N GLY A 123 6.33 -7.91 -18.08
CA GLY A 123 7.28 -6.81 -17.97
C GLY A 123 6.63 -5.43 -17.99
N CYS A 124 5.37 -5.33 -17.54
CA CYS A 124 4.59 -4.09 -17.58
C CYS A 124 4.47 -3.47 -16.19
N PHE A 125 4.57 -2.14 -16.11
CA PHE A 125 4.35 -1.37 -14.89
C PHE A 125 3.19 -0.41 -15.07
N GLU A 126 2.15 -0.56 -14.27
CA GLU A 126 1.01 0.35 -14.22
C GLU A 126 1.17 1.29 -13.02
N LEU A 127 0.91 2.59 -13.21
CA LEU A 127 1.01 3.61 -12.17
C LEU A 127 -0.27 4.45 -12.14
N TRP A 128 -0.86 4.62 -10.96
CA TRP A 128 -2.05 5.46 -10.79
C TRP A 128 -1.92 6.40 -9.60
N GLU A 129 -2.67 7.50 -9.65
CA GLU A 129 -2.72 8.49 -8.57
C GLU A 129 -4.06 8.38 -7.83
N VAL A 130 -4.01 8.30 -6.50
CA VAL A 130 -5.22 8.34 -5.68
C VAL A 130 -5.56 9.80 -5.39
N LYS A 131 -6.62 10.28 -6.03
CA LYS A 131 -7.24 11.57 -5.71
C LYS A 131 -8.08 11.40 -4.46
N SER A 132 -7.59 11.84 -3.30
CA SER A 132 -8.40 11.87 -2.09
C SER A 132 -9.59 12.82 -2.30
N ILE A 133 -10.81 12.29 -2.32
CA ILE A 133 -12.01 13.11 -2.08
C ILE A 133 -12.05 13.35 -0.57
N ILE A 134 -11.37 14.39 -0.10
CA ILE A 134 -11.60 14.88 1.27
C ILE A 134 -12.92 15.63 1.21
N THR A 135 -14.01 14.96 1.58
CA THR A 135 -15.27 15.66 1.84
C THR A 135 -15.01 16.60 3.02
N PRO A 136 -15.30 17.91 2.90
CA PRO A 136 -15.20 18.83 4.04
C PRO A 136 -16.00 18.27 5.21
N PRO A 137 -15.57 18.48 6.47
CA PRO A 137 -16.38 18.14 7.62
C PRO A 137 -17.77 18.76 7.45
N ILE A 138 -18.82 17.95 7.56
CA ILE A 138 -20.18 18.48 7.63
C ILE A 138 -20.26 19.24 8.95
N HIS A 139 -20.05 20.55 8.91
CA HIS A 139 -20.36 21.43 10.03
C HIS A 139 -21.88 21.36 10.24
N ARG A 140 -22.31 20.68 11.30
CA ARG A 140 -23.64 20.87 11.88
C ARG A 140 -23.63 22.07 12.81
#